data_AF-A0A8J2TAV9-F1
#
_entry.id   AF-A0A8J2TAV9-F1
#
_cell.length_a   1.000
_cell.length_b   1.000
_cell.length_c   1.000
_cell.angle_alpha   90.00
_cell.angle_beta   90.00
_cell.angle_gamma   90.00
#
_symmetry.space_group_name_H-M   'P 1'
#
loop_
_entity.id
_entity.type
_entity.pdbx_description
1 polymer ?
#
loop_
_entity_poly.entity_id
_entity_poly.type
_entity_poly.pdbx_seq_one_letter_code
_entity_poly.pdbx_strand_id
1 'polypeptide(L)'
;MVFLAFINDQADEATLRTLAKGGTHMIALRCAGFNNVDLKVAQELGINVVQVPAYSPYAVAEFAVALVLMLNRKLYKAYNRVRNENFILDGLLGFDLNGSTVGVIGTGKLTQSLLRL
;
A
#
# COMPACT_ATOMS: atom_id res chain seq x y z
N MET A 1 8.09 -25.74 -10.55
CA MET A 1 8.83 -24.57 -10.03
C MET A 1 7.84 -23.51 -9.57
N VAL A 2 8.12 -22.83 -8.45
CA VAL A 2 7.29 -21.74 -7.91
C VAL A 2 8.03 -20.42 -8.05
N PHE A 3 7.37 -19.39 -8.56
CA PHE A 3 7.92 -18.05 -8.68
C PHE A 3 7.34 -17.14 -7.60
N LEU A 4 8.21 -16.44 -6.87
CA LEU A 4 7.81 -15.47 -5.85
C LEU A 4 7.80 -14.08 -6.46
N ALA A 5 6.67 -13.39 -6.39
CA ALA A 5 6.50 -12.05 -6.93
C ALA A 5 5.98 -11.07 -5.86
N PHE A 6 6.31 -9.81 -6.02
CA PHE A 6 5.83 -8.69 -5.24
C PHE A 6 5.12 -7.66 -6.14
N ILE A 7 4.59 -6.59 -5.55
CA ILE A 7 3.71 -5.66 -6.26
C ILE A 7 4.40 -4.90 -7.41
N ASN A 8 5.73 -4.80 -7.37
CA ASN A 8 6.52 -4.11 -8.40
C ASN A 8 6.97 -5.06 -9.52
N ASP A 9 6.78 -6.37 -9.38
CA ASP A 9 7.12 -7.33 -10.43
C ASP A 9 6.01 -7.35 -11.49
N GLN A 10 6.37 -7.42 -12.77
CA GLN A 10 5.41 -7.45 -13.86
C GLN A 10 5.26 -8.89 -14.37
N ALA A 11 4.09 -9.49 -14.12
CA ALA A 11 3.74 -10.83 -14.60
C ALA A 11 2.68 -10.71 -15.71
N ASP A 12 3.08 -10.04 -16.78
CA ASP A 12 2.29 -9.90 -18.01
C ASP A 12 2.41 -11.15 -18.91
N GLU A 13 1.68 -11.15 -20.03
CA GLU A 13 1.62 -12.30 -20.94
C GLU A 13 3.00 -12.83 -21.35
N ALA A 14 3.89 -11.94 -21.82
CA ALA A 14 5.22 -12.32 -22.28
C ALA A 14 6.05 -12.98 -21.16
N THR A 15 5.97 -12.41 -19.96
CA THR A 15 6.65 -12.94 -18.77
C THR A 15 6.08 -14.30 -18.37
N LEU A 16 4.76 -14.42 -18.30
CA LEU A 16 4.07 -15.66 -17.92
C LEU A 16 4.37 -16.81 -18.88
N ARG A 17 4.37 -16.55 -20.19
CA ARG A 17 4.72 -17.57 -21.21
C ARG A 17 6.17 -18.02 -21.08
N THR A 18 7.09 -17.11 -20.74
CA THR A 18 8.50 -17.43 -20.50
C THR A 18 8.66 -18.28 -19.23
N LEU A 19 7.96 -17.92 -18.15
CA LEU A 19 7.95 -18.68 -16.91
C LEU A 19 7.36 -20.08 -17.10
N ALA A 20 6.28 -20.21 -17.87
CA ALA A 20 5.67 -21.48 -18.22
C ALA A 20 6.65 -22.38 -19.01
N LYS A 21 7.35 -21.82 -20.00
CA LYS A 21 8.41 -22.54 -20.73
C LYS A 21 9.52 -23.04 -19.80
N GLY A 22 9.83 -22.29 -18.75
CA GLY A 22 10.78 -22.67 -17.70
C GLY A 22 10.23 -23.69 -16.67
N GLY A 23 9.00 -24.18 -16.81
CA GLY A 23 8.39 -25.15 -15.88
C GLY A 23 7.81 -24.52 -14.61
N THR A 24 7.54 -23.22 -14.62
CA THR A 24 6.78 -22.56 -13.54
C THR A 24 5.32 -22.96 -13.63
N HIS A 25 4.75 -23.43 -12.52
CA HIS A 25 3.34 -23.81 -12.43
C HIS A 25 2.60 -23.05 -11.31
N MET A 26 3.29 -22.17 -10.60
CA MET A 26 2.69 -21.37 -9.52
C MET A 26 3.42 -20.04 -9.35
N ILE A 27 2.64 -18.98 -9.14
CA ILE A 27 3.09 -17.67 -8.72
C ILE A 27 2.54 -17.39 -7.33
N ALA A 28 3.42 -17.10 -6.38
CA ALA A 28 3.06 -16.72 -5.03
C ALA A 28 3.33 -15.23 -4.79
N LEU A 29 2.26 -14.47 -4.62
CA LEU A 29 2.28 -13.04 -4.33
C LEU A 29 2.40 -12.81 -2.83
N ARG A 30 3.47 -12.11 -2.44
CA ARG A 30 3.71 -11.63 -1.06
C ARG A 30 3.01 -10.29 -0.77
N CYS A 31 1.99 -9.97 -1.54
CA CYS A 31 1.15 -8.78 -1.41
C CYS A 31 -0.33 -9.16 -1.57
N ALA A 32 -1.23 -8.25 -1.15
CA ALA A 32 -2.67 -8.42 -1.33
C ALA A 32 -3.17 -8.00 -2.72
N GLY A 33 -2.39 -7.19 -3.43
CA GLY A 33 -2.70 -6.76 -4.79
C GLY A 33 -2.19 -7.78 -5.81
N PHE A 34 -2.96 -7.97 -6.88
CA PHE A 34 -2.67 -8.89 -7.99
C PHE A 34 -2.83 -8.22 -9.36
N ASN A 35 -2.94 -6.89 -9.39
CA ASN A 35 -3.15 -6.11 -10.62
C ASN A 35 -1.98 -6.21 -11.61
N ASN A 36 -0.82 -6.61 -11.11
CA ASN A 36 0.42 -6.80 -11.86
C ASN A 36 0.54 -8.19 -12.51
N VAL A 37 -0.47 -9.05 -12.35
CA VAL A 37 -0.51 -10.40 -12.93
C VAL A 37 -1.66 -10.49 -13.95
N ASP A 38 -1.37 -10.94 -15.17
CA ASP A 38 -2.41 -11.31 -16.12
C ASP A 38 -3.05 -12.65 -15.71
N LEU A 39 -4.14 -12.57 -14.95
CA LEU A 39 -4.84 -13.74 -14.45
C LEU A 39 -5.44 -14.61 -15.55
N LYS A 40 -5.80 -14.04 -16.71
CA LYS A 40 -6.37 -14.81 -17.82
C LYS A 40 -5.28 -15.68 -18.45
N VAL A 41 -4.14 -15.08 -18.76
CA VAL A 41 -3.00 -15.81 -19.32
C VAL A 41 -2.44 -16.82 -18.31
N ALA A 42 -2.38 -16.48 -17.02
CA ALA A 42 -1.97 -17.41 -15.99
C ALA A 42 -2.88 -18.66 -15.96
N GLN A 43 -4.19 -18.47 -16.05
CA GLN A 43 -5.16 -19.56 -16.14
C GLN A 43 -4.98 -20.40 -17.41
N GLU A 44 -4.79 -19.77 -18.57
CA GLU A 44 -4.55 -20.45 -19.85
C GLU A 44 -3.29 -21.34 -19.81
N LEU A 45 -2.24 -20.88 -19.14
CA LEU A 45 -0.96 -21.58 -19.00
C LEU A 45 -0.94 -22.61 -17.86
N GLY A 46 -2.04 -22.75 -17.11
CA GLY A 46 -2.12 -23.64 -15.94
C GLY A 46 -1.23 -23.19 -14.77
N ILE A 47 -0.92 -21.90 -14.67
CA ILE A 47 -0.15 -21.32 -13.58
C ILE A 47 -1.12 -20.89 -12.46
N ASN A 48 -0.99 -21.53 -11.30
CA ASN A 48 -1.77 -21.14 -10.12
C ASN A 48 -1.24 -19.84 -9.51
N VAL A 49 -2.11 -18.85 -9.30
CA VAL A 49 -1.74 -17.59 -8.62
C VAL A 49 -2.32 -17.60 -7.21
N VAL A 50 -1.44 -17.49 -6.22
CA VAL A 50 -1.82 -17.39 -4.80
C VAL A 50 -1.34 -16.05 -4.23
N GLN A 51 -2.07 -15.54 -3.25
CA GLN A 51 -1.77 -14.24 -2.64
C GLN A 51 -2.00 -14.25 -1.14
N VAL A 52 -1.55 -13.19 -0.47
CA VAL A 52 -1.85 -12.93 0.94
C VAL A 52 -2.98 -11.88 1.00
N PRO A 53 -4.27 -12.28 1.12
CA PRO A 53 -5.41 -11.40 0.88
C PRO A 53 -5.60 -10.33 1.98
N ALA A 54 -5.02 -10.53 3.16
CA ALA A 54 -5.12 -9.58 4.25
C ALA A 54 -3.80 -9.53 5.03
N TYR A 55 -3.11 -8.40 4.90
CA TYR A 55 -2.24 -7.89 5.96
C TYR A 55 -3.09 -7.05 6.92
N SER A 56 -2.54 -6.66 8.09
CA SER A 56 -3.30 -5.89 9.09
C SER A 56 -3.95 -4.64 8.46
N PRO A 57 -5.30 -4.58 8.35
CA PRO A 57 -5.98 -3.43 7.76
C PRO A 57 -5.74 -2.14 8.55
N TYR A 58 -5.53 -2.29 9.86
CA TYR A 58 -5.18 -1.20 10.77
C TYR A 58 -3.85 -0.56 10.42
N ALA A 59 -2.85 -1.31 9.97
CA ALA A 59 -1.54 -0.74 9.63
C ALA A 59 -1.64 0.33 8.52
N VAL A 60 -2.47 0.11 7.49
CA VAL A 60 -2.69 1.10 6.42
C VAL A 60 -3.50 2.29 6.94
N ALA A 61 -4.55 2.01 7.71
CA ALA A 61 -5.42 3.03 8.27
C ALA A 61 -4.63 3.98 9.18
N GLU A 62 -3.84 3.43 10.09
CA GLU A 62 -2.95 4.18 10.98
C GLU A 62 -1.91 4.98 10.20
N PHE A 63 -1.33 4.41 9.14
CA PHE A 63 -0.40 5.15 8.30
C PHE A 63 -1.05 6.34 7.59
N ALA A 64 -2.28 6.19 7.10
CA ALA A 64 -3.04 7.29 6.52
C ALA A 64 -3.32 8.41 7.54
N VAL A 65 -3.77 8.06 8.76
CA VAL A 65 -3.97 9.02 9.85
C VAL A 65 -2.66 9.71 10.24
N ALA A 66 -1.56 8.96 10.30
CA ALA A 66 -0.24 9.50 10.60
C ALA A 66 0.20 10.53 9.54
N LEU A 67 -0.05 10.28 8.26
CA LEU A 67 0.23 11.25 7.18
C LEU A 67 -0.60 12.52 7.32
N VAL A 68 -1.90 12.40 7.62
CA VAL A 68 -2.77 13.56 7.85
C VAL A 68 -2.23 14.42 9.00
N LEU A 69 -1.86 13.81 10.12
CA LEU A 69 -1.28 14.52 11.27
C LEU A 69 0.10 15.11 10.95
N MET A 70 0.96 14.37 10.25
CA MET A 70 2.28 14.83 9.84
C MET A 70 2.21 16.09 8.97
N LEU A 71 1.24 16.15 8.04
CA LEU A 71 1.00 17.31 7.19
C LEU A 71 0.38 18.46 7.97
N ASN A 72 -0.68 18.20 8.74
CA ASN A 72 -1.40 19.21 9.50
C ASN A 72 -0.50 19.93 10.51
N ARG A 73 0.27 19.17 11.30
CA ARG A 73 1.20 19.70 12.32
C ARG A 73 2.60 19.99 11.78
N LYS A 74 2.81 19.78 10.47
CA LYS A 74 4.09 19.98 9.76
C LYS A 74 5.27 19.33 10.48
N LEU A 75 5.07 18.13 11.00
CA LEU A 75 6.06 17.41 11.81
C LEU A 75 7.36 17.18 11.04
N TYR A 76 7.26 16.97 9.72
CA TYR A 76 8.41 16.86 8.82
C TYR A 76 9.30 18.12 8.77
N LYS A 77 8.73 19.32 9.00
CA LYS A 77 9.50 20.58 9.15
C LYS A 77 9.97 20.77 10.57
N ALA A 78 9.08 20.57 11.54
CA ALA A 78 9.35 20.76 12.96
C ALA A 78 10.53 19.89 13.43
N TYR A 79 10.57 18.62 13.02
CA TYR A 79 11.67 17.70 13.32
C TYR A 79 13.03 18.24 12.86
N ASN A 80 13.12 18.69 11.61
CA ASN A 80 14.37 19.22 11.05
C ASN A 80 14.79 20.53 11.74
N ARG A 81 13.84 21.37 12.15
CA ARG A 81 14.14 22.62 12.88
C ARG A 81 14.70 22.33 14.27
N VAL A 82 14.03 21.49 15.05
CA VAL A 82 14.48 21.10 16.40
C VAL A 82 15.85 20.42 16.35
N ARG A 83 16.09 19.57 15.35
CA ARG A 83 17.40 18.94 15.12
C ARG A 83 18.53 19.96 14.88
N ASN A 84 18.20 21.12 14.32
CA ASN A 84 19.12 22.22 14.07
C ASN A 84 19.00 23.33 15.13
N GLU A 85 18.49 23.01 16.33
CA GLU A 85 18.33 23.93 17.47
C GLU A 85 17.48 25.18 17.16
N ASN A 86 16.64 25.11 16.12
CA ASN A 86 15.70 26.16 15.75
C ASN A 86 14.32 25.86 16.35
N PHE A 87 13.90 26.69 17.30
CA PHE A 87 12.62 26.56 18.01
C PHE A 87 11.54 27.55 17.54
N ILE A 88 11.78 28.25 16.43
CA ILE A 88 10.82 29.19 15.87
C ILE A 88 9.59 28.42 15.36
N LEU A 89 8.40 28.83 15.81
CA LEU A 89 7.13 28.20 15.45
C LEU A 89 6.51 28.74 14.16
N ASP A 90 7.06 29.83 13.61
CA ASP A 90 6.52 30.45 12.41
C ASP A 90 6.39 29.47 11.24
N GLY A 91 5.22 29.47 10.61
CA GLY A 91 4.89 28.54 9.54
C GLY A 91 4.60 27.10 9.99
N LEU A 92 4.61 26.76 11.30
CA LEU A 92 4.26 25.43 11.82
C LEU A 92 2.80 25.29 12.28
N LEU A 93 2.03 26.39 12.31
CA LEU A 93 0.62 26.37 12.73
C LEU A 93 -0.22 25.42 11.86
N GLY A 94 -0.94 24.51 12.50
CA GLY A 94 -1.93 23.63 11.87
C GLY A 94 -3.36 24.04 12.24
N PHE A 95 -4.31 23.12 12.09
CA PHE A 95 -5.71 23.32 12.47
C PHE A 95 -6.26 22.06 13.16
N ASP A 96 -7.38 22.18 13.87
CA ASP A 96 -7.95 21.02 14.55
C ASP A 96 -8.76 20.16 13.59
N LEU A 97 -8.45 18.86 13.58
CA LEU A 97 -9.21 17.89 12.79
C LEU A 97 -10.61 17.66 13.38
N ASN A 98 -10.78 17.92 14.67
CA ASN A 98 -12.09 17.87 15.31
C ASN A 98 -13.04 18.86 14.64
N GLY A 99 -14.20 18.38 14.19
CA GLY A 99 -15.18 19.17 13.43
C GLY A 99 -14.84 19.36 11.95
N SER A 100 -13.72 18.82 11.46
CA SER A 100 -13.42 18.80 10.02
C SER A 100 -14.18 17.68 9.30
N THR A 101 -14.58 17.93 8.06
CA THR A 101 -15.18 16.90 7.20
C THR A 101 -14.10 16.07 6.51
N VAL A 102 -14.13 14.74 6.68
CA VAL A 102 -13.21 13.81 6.01
C VAL A 102 -13.97 13.02 4.94
N GLY A 103 -13.56 13.17 3.68
CA GLY A 103 -14.08 12.36 2.58
C GLY A 103 -13.28 11.08 2.42
N VAL A 104 -13.95 9.93 2.40
CA VAL A 104 -13.31 8.63 2.17
C VAL A 104 -13.89 7.95 0.93
N ILE A 105 -13.02 7.51 0.02
CA ILE A 105 -13.40 6.88 -1.24
C ILE A 105 -13.11 5.39 -1.16
N GLY A 106 -14.14 4.57 -1.43
CA GLY A 106 -14.10 3.11 -1.33
C GLY A 106 -14.49 2.60 0.06
N THR A 107 -15.17 1.45 0.13
CA THR A 107 -15.79 0.91 1.35
C THR A 107 -15.20 -0.44 1.80
N GLY A 108 -13.98 -0.73 1.36
CA GLY A 108 -13.27 -1.97 1.68
C GLY A 108 -12.81 -2.06 3.14
N LYS A 109 -12.19 -3.20 3.50
CA LYS A 109 -11.71 -3.48 4.86
C LYS A 109 -10.76 -2.41 5.41
N LEU A 110 -9.90 -1.84 4.55
CA LEU A 110 -8.97 -0.77 4.92
C LEU A 110 -9.72 0.50 5.37
N THR A 111 -10.67 0.96 4.55
CA THR A 111 -11.51 2.12 4.87
C THR A 111 -12.32 1.90 6.14
N GLN A 112 -12.89 0.72 6.32
CA GLN A 112 -13.66 0.41 7.53
C GLN A 112 -12.79 0.50 8.79
N SER A 113 -11.53 0.09 8.72
CA SER A 113 -10.56 0.32 9.81
C SER A 113 -10.27 1.80 10.01
N LEU A 114 -10.10 2.58 8.94
CA LEU A 114 -9.87 4.04 9.02
C LEU A 114 -11.03 4.77 9.71
N LEU A 115 -12.28 4.44 9.37
CA LEU A 115 -13.47 5.08 9.97
C LEU A 115 -13.69 4.72 11.44
N ARG A 116 -12.99 3.71 11.95
CA ARG A 116 -13.04 3.31 13.37
C ARG A 116 -11.96 4.01 14.22
N LEU A 117 -10.95 4.60 13.59
CA LEU A 117 -9.91 5.41 14.24
C LEU A 117 -10.45 6.82 14.50
#